data_AF-A0A7R9K9V6-F1
#
_entry.id   AF-A0A7R9K9V6-F1
#
_cell.length_a   1.000
_cell.length_b   1.000
_cell.length_c   1.000
_cell.angle_alpha   90.00
_cell.angle_beta   90.00
_cell.angle_gamma   90.00
#
_symmetry.space_group_name_H-M   'P 1'
#
loop_
_entity.id
_entity.type
_entity.pdbx_description
1 polymer ?
#
loop_
_entity_poly.entity_id
_entity_poly.type
_entity_poly.pdbx_seq_one_letter_code
_entity_poly.pdbx_strand_id
1 'polypeptide(L)' 'FRKNFAQLVEEDRGHNPNPPNYWSAQAPPSKRPERHFCAVCGFPSNYTCIPCGARYCSVRCLGTHLDTRCLKWT' A
#
# COMPACT_ATOMS: atom_id res chain seq x y z
N PHE A 1 17.52 -1.58 -29.15
CA PHE A 1 16.93 -2.57 -28.22
C PHE A 1 17.37 -2.36 -26.75
N ARG A 2 17.59 -1.11 -26.30
CA ARG A 2 17.94 -0.77 -24.89
C ARG A 2 16.97 0.26 -24.34
N LYS A 3 15.67 -0.04 -24.34
CA LYS A 3 14.68 0.73 -23.59
C LYS A 3 14.31 -0.07 -22.35
N ASN A 4 14.31 0.55 -21.19
CA ASN A 4 13.76 -0.08 -19.98
C ASN A 4 12.23 -0.05 -20.04
N PHE A 5 11.57 -0.77 -19.13
CA PHE A 5 10.12 -0.87 -19.13
C PHE A 5 9.42 0.49 -19.03
N ALA A 6 9.89 1.38 -18.15
CA ALA A 6 9.33 2.72 -17.98
C ALA A 6 9.40 3.53 -19.28
N GLN A 7 10.51 3.46 -20.00
CA GLN A 7 10.67 4.13 -21.30
C GLN A 7 9.71 3.58 -22.36
N LEU A 8 9.42 2.27 -22.35
CA LEU A 8 8.45 1.66 -23.26
C LEU A 8 7.01 2.11 -22.93
N VAL A 9 6.66 2.24 -21.64
CA VAL A 9 5.33 2.71 -21.20
C VAL A 9 5.09 4.17 -21.57
N GLU A 10 6.10 5.04 -21.42
CA GLU A 10 5.99 6.45 -21.82
C GLU A 10 5.86 6.60 -23.34
N GLU A 11 6.58 5.78 -24.10
CA GLU A 11 6.47 5.77 -25.56
C GLU A 11 5.11 5.26 -26.05
N ASP A 12 4.60 4.18 -25.46
CA ASP A 12 3.28 3.62 -25.76
C ASP A 12 2.17 4.66 -25.54
N ARG A 13 2.29 5.49 -24.51
CA ARG A 13 1.33 6.58 -24.23
C ARG A 13 1.17 7.55 -25.42
N GLY A 14 2.24 7.83 -26.14
CA GLY A 14 2.22 8.73 -27.30
C GLY A 14 1.67 8.06 -28.56
N HIS A 15 1.93 6.76 -28.75
CA HIS A 15 1.51 6.01 -29.92
C HIS A 15 0.08 5.48 -29.81
N ASN A 16 -0.33 5.07 -28.61
CA ASN A 16 -1.63 4.48 -28.29
C ASN A 16 -2.35 5.29 -27.20
N PRO A 17 -2.77 6.54 -27.49
CA PRO A 17 -3.38 7.41 -26.49
C PRO A 17 -4.77 6.93 -26.04
N ASN A 18 -5.46 6.12 -26.85
CA ASN A 18 -6.80 5.66 -26.56
C ASN A 18 -6.79 4.39 -25.69
N PRO A 19 -7.63 4.29 -24.64
CA PRO A 19 -7.79 3.08 -23.86
C PRO A 19 -8.26 1.87 -24.71
N PRO A 20 -7.89 0.63 -24.34
CA PRO A 20 -7.11 0.26 -23.17
C PRO A 20 -5.59 0.34 -23.40
N ASN A 21 -4.88 1.02 -22.50
CA ASN A 21 -3.41 1.08 -22.45
C ASN A 21 -2.90 0.98 -21.00
N TYR A 22 -1.58 1.00 -20.81
CA TYR A 22 -0.96 0.86 -19.49
C TYR A 22 -1.46 1.93 -18.49
N TRP A 23 -1.69 3.16 -18.96
CA TRP A 23 -2.14 4.27 -18.12
C TRP A 23 -3.62 4.18 -17.75
N SER A 24 -4.46 3.70 -18.66
CA SER A 24 -5.90 3.53 -18.39
C SER A 24 -6.19 2.29 -17.54
N ALA A 25 -5.23 1.40 -17.34
CA ALA A 25 -5.38 0.19 -16.53
C ALA A 25 -5.44 0.46 -15.02
N GLN A 26 -5.11 1.68 -14.58
CA GLN A 26 -5.15 2.04 -13.16
C GLN A 26 -6.58 1.99 -12.62
N ALA A 27 -6.77 1.22 -11.54
CA ALA A 27 -8.06 1.17 -10.85
C ALA A 27 -8.38 2.54 -10.18
N PRO A 28 -9.65 2.99 -10.20
CA PRO A 28 -10.04 4.21 -9.51
C PRO A 28 -9.94 4.04 -7.99
N PRO A 29 -9.90 5.15 -7.22
CA PRO A 29 -9.95 5.10 -5.76
C PRO A 29 -11.15 4.32 -5.23
N SER A 30 -10.99 3.71 -4.03
CA SER A 30 -12.07 2.98 -3.36
C SER A 30 -13.26 3.91 -3.07
N LYS A 31 -14.48 3.43 -3.38
CA LYS A 31 -15.73 4.08 -2.99
C LYS A 31 -16.19 3.71 -1.57
N ARG A 32 -15.47 2.83 -0.88
CA ARG A 32 -15.81 2.29 0.44
C ARG A 32 -14.81 2.76 1.49
N PRO A 33 -15.24 2.96 2.75
CA PRO A 33 -14.34 3.34 3.82
C PRO A 33 -13.28 2.26 4.06
N GLU A 34 -12.11 2.71 4.52
CA GLU A 34 -11.03 1.82 4.92
C GLU A 34 -11.44 0.92 6.09
N ARG A 35 -10.87 -0.28 6.12
CA ARG A 35 -11.01 -1.21 7.24
C ARG A 35 -9.70 -1.26 8.01
N HIS A 36 -9.80 -1.26 9.33
CA HIS A 36 -8.61 -1.32 10.19
C HIS A 36 -8.34 -2.74 10.64
N PHE A 37 -7.23 -3.29 10.16
CA PHE A 37 -6.75 -4.61 10.54
C PHE A 37 -5.42 -4.52 11.27
N CYS A 38 -5.18 -5.47 12.17
CA CYS A 38 -3.93 -5.60 12.88
C CYS A 38 -2.81 -6.01 11.92
N ALA A 39 -1.71 -5.24 11.90
CA ALA A 39 -0.55 -5.52 11.06
C ALA A 39 0.23 -6.78 11.47
N VAL A 40 -0.07 -7.36 12.65
CA VAL A 40 0.58 -8.57 13.16
C VAL A 40 -0.20 -9.83 12.78
N CYS A 41 -1.53 -9.83 12.94
CA CYS A 41 -2.35 -11.04 12.82
C CYS A 41 -3.56 -10.92 11.88
N GLY A 42 -3.82 -9.74 11.30
CA GLY A 42 -4.90 -9.53 10.34
C GLY A 42 -6.32 -9.40 10.93
N PHE A 43 -6.52 -9.63 12.22
CA PHE A 43 -7.83 -9.40 12.88
C PHE A 43 -8.18 -7.91 12.97
N PRO A 44 -9.47 -7.54 13.12
CA PRO A 44 -9.87 -6.15 13.32
C PRO A 44 -9.08 -5.47 14.44
N SER A 45 -8.61 -4.26 14.17
CA SER A 45 -7.79 -3.48 15.10
C SER A 45 -8.56 -2.29 15.64
N ASN A 46 -8.51 -2.15 16.96
CA ASN A 46 -9.08 -1.02 17.69
C ASN A 46 -8.02 -0.01 18.14
N TYR A 47 -6.73 -0.31 17.95
CA TYR A 47 -5.63 0.48 18.51
C TYR A 47 -4.60 0.83 17.44
N THR A 48 -3.96 1.98 17.64
CA THR A 48 -2.96 2.55 16.74
C THR A 48 -1.68 2.80 17.51
N CYS A 49 -0.56 2.35 16.98
CA CYS A 49 0.77 2.63 17.53
C CYS A 49 1.09 4.11 17.34
N ILE A 50 1.38 4.83 18.42
CA ILE A 50 1.64 6.27 18.39
C ILE A 50 2.88 6.61 17.54
N PRO A 51 4.04 5.91 17.70
CA PRO A 51 5.23 6.22 16.91
C PRO A 51 5.11 6.11 15.38
N CYS A 52 4.38 5.12 14.85
CA CYS A 52 4.41 4.80 13.41
C CYS A 52 3.03 4.68 12.76
N GLY A 53 1.93 4.85 13.50
CA GLY A 53 0.58 4.76 12.97
C GLY A 53 0.10 3.33 12.64
N ALA A 54 0.94 2.30 12.82
CA ALA A 54 0.56 0.92 12.55
C ALA A 54 -0.54 0.43 13.51
N ARG A 55 -1.46 -0.38 12.99
CA ARG A 55 -2.65 -0.86 13.72
C ARG A 55 -2.38 -2.19 14.43
N TYR A 56 -2.88 -2.35 15.65
CA TYR A 56 -2.81 -3.61 16.43
C TYR A 56 -4.11 -3.96 17.14
N CYS A 57 -4.37 -5.25 17.41
CA CYS A 57 -5.63 -5.69 18.04
C CYS A 57 -5.53 -5.92 19.56
N SER A 58 -4.34 -6.18 20.09
CA SER A 58 -4.12 -6.52 21.50
C SER A 58 -2.72 -6.17 21.97
N VAL A 59 -2.50 -6.15 23.29
CA VAL A 59 -1.18 -5.91 23.91
C VAL A 59 -0.14 -6.92 23.43
N ARG A 60 -0.53 -8.18 23.21
CA ARG A 60 0.36 -9.19 22.63
C ARG A 60 0.87 -8.77 21.26
N CYS A 61 -0.03 -8.31 20.39
CA CYS A 61 0.33 -7.82 19.07
C CYS A 61 1.12 -6.50 19.15
N LEU A 62 0.88 -5.65 20.15
CA LEU A 62 1.70 -4.47 20.40
C LEU A 62 3.15 -4.87 20.72
N GLY A 63 3.37 -5.85 21.60
CA GLY A 63 4.72 -6.36 21.89
C GLY A 63 5.44 -6.84 20.64
N THR A 64 4.83 -7.76 19.88
CA THR A 64 5.41 -8.24 18.61
C THR A 64 5.65 -7.11 17.61
N HIS A 65 4.74 -6.13 17.55
CA HIS A 65 4.90 -4.95 16.70
C HIS A 65 6.12 -4.12 17.11
N LEU A 66 6.28 -3.81 18.41
CA LEU A 66 7.40 -3.03 18.92
C LEU A 66 8.75 -3.72 18.66
N ASP A 67 8.81 -5.04 18.79
CA ASP A 67 10.05 -5.80 18.63
C ASP A 67 10.54 -5.90 17.16
N THR A 68 9.60 -5.98 16.21
CA THR A 68 9.94 -6.41 14.83
C THR A 68 9.40 -5.50 13.72
N ARG A 69 8.45 -4.59 14.01
CA ARG A 69 7.71 -3.85 12.99
C ARG A 69 7.55 -2.34 13.26
N CYS A 70 7.95 -1.84 14.43
CA CYS A 70 7.77 -0.43 14.79
C CYS A 70 8.88 0.44 14.16
N LEU A 71 8.61 0.94 12.96
CA LEU A 71 9.51 1.83 12.24
C LEU A 71 9.26 3.29 12.63
N LYS A 72 9.65 3.67 13.84
CA LYS A 72 9.47 5.05 14.36
C LYS A 72 10.15 6.16 13.52
N TRP A 73 11.06 5.84 12.58
CA TRP A 73 11.91 6.82 11.86
C TRP A 73 12.17 6.50 10.37
N THR A 74 11.33 5.70 9.71
CA THR A 74 11.32 5.63 8.22
C THR A 74 10.12 6.37 7.70
#